data_AF-A0AAD5HKP6-F1
#
_entry.id   AF-A0AAD5HKP6-F1
#
_cell.length_a   1.000
_cell.length_b   1.000
_cell.length_c   1.000
_cell.angle_alpha   90.00
_cell.angle_beta   90.00
_cell.angle_gamma   90.00
#
_symmetry.space_group_name_H-M   'P 1'
#
loop_
_entity.id
_entity.type
_entity.pdbx_description
1 polymer ?
#
loop_
_entity_poly.entity_id
_entity_poly.type
_entity_poly.pdbx_seq_one_letter_code
_entity_poly.pdbx_strand_id
1 'polypeptide(L)'
;MSRSRGGCLNCRQRRRKCDQQRPSCAACNRRHVQCSGYSTEYRWINHAAVPNGSQYDGSAADSQAPCNLQPSVTLTAPPPTYDSRITQPLFRNFLHSGLRLFYKTQSNTWVQPFLVHMSQESQSIPIMGAALQSLISNGDENIPITTMECLDIALKTKRLEIVSRGALLCPGTICAGVFLCAIYANFIQLLQAQPYTPYLRMMADVYQLTNTTITLVPSPEKDPALQHALEYMAVVDLPFLVLGRVCPSLGLWRRFRQAQDDWEGGRRMGVETFTGVHRGLLDIYGDMMHDETSVSVARLWGWSPDEISDSIQHHFWDAWRLAGIVNARRRARFQRGFGSLTNEDETVSILENDVVLSGLMAAIQTVYTHSQLPQNQGLLMINGLLFPLVTVSLEISYLKRHPESKRTLDDVRQSFEQGRTFPLSKVMFQLLDEAWEDGSDCFDMDHAARCKGVELAIM
;
A
#
# COMPACT_ATOMS: atom_id res chain seq x y z
N MET A 1 8.42 35.68 -33.37
CA MET A 1 7.19 34.95 -33.77
C MET A 1 6.95 33.82 -32.77
N SER A 2 5.88 33.90 -31.98
CA SER A 2 5.56 32.91 -30.94
C SER A 2 5.18 31.56 -31.59
N ARG A 3 5.86 30.48 -31.18
CA ARG A 3 5.44 29.11 -31.53
C ARG A 3 4.20 28.77 -30.71
N SER A 4 3.04 28.65 -31.35
CA SER A 4 1.81 28.26 -30.65
C SER A 4 1.94 26.82 -30.12
N ARG A 5 1.69 26.63 -28.81
CA ARG A 5 1.81 25.33 -28.11
C ARG A 5 0.59 24.42 -28.29
N GLY A 6 -0.41 24.80 -29.08
CA GLY A 6 -1.72 24.14 -29.19
C GLY A 6 -1.92 23.25 -30.42
N GLY A 7 -0.88 22.76 -31.09
CA GLY A 7 -1.04 21.88 -32.27
C GLY A 7 -1.51 20.47 -31.89
N CYS A 8 -2.20 19.77 -32.81
CA CYS A 8 -2.64 18.39 -32.58
C CYS A 8 -1.44 17.45 -32.37
N LEU A 9 -1.65 16.32 -31.71
CA LEU A 9 -0.59 15.39 -31.33
C LEU A 9 0.24 14.92 -32.55
N ASN A 10 -0.41 14.65 -33.68
CA ASN A 10 0.26 14.23 -34.91
C ASN A 10 1.15 15.33 -35.52
N CYS A 11 0.67 16.58 -35.56
CA CYS A 11 1.46 17.70 -36.06
C CYS A 11 2.62 18.03 -35.10
N ARG A 12 2.40 17.88 -33.79
CA ARG A 12 3.41 18.10 -32.74
C ARG A 12 4.52 17.06 -32.82
N GLN A 13 4.17 15.78 -32.94
CA GLN A 13 5.13 14.69 -33.12
C GLN A 13 5.97 14.87 -34.40
N ARG A 14 5.33 15.34 -35.48
CA ARG A 14 6.01 15.60 -36.76
C ARG A 14 6.70 16.97 -36.83
N ARG A 15 6.67 17.76 -35.75
CA ARG A 15 7.25 19.12 -35.63
C ARG A 15 6.83 20.06 -36.77
N ARG A 16 5.54 20.02 -37.17
CA ARG A 16 4.98 20.89 -38.23
C ARG A 16 3.90 21.82 -37.70
N LYS A 17 3.68 22.92 -38.42
CA LYS A 17 2.65 23.92 -38.09
C LYS A 17 1.25 23.28 -38.22
N CYS A 18 0.45 23.43 -37.18
CA CYS A 18 -0.93 22.99 -37.12
C CYS A 18 -1.86 24.21 -37.16
N ASP A 19 -2.93 24.11 -37.94
CA ASP A 19 -3.97 25.12 -38.10
C ASP A 19 -5.03 25.11 -36.98
N GLN A 20 -4.96 24.14 -36.06
CA GLN A 20 -5.80 24.04 -34.85
C GLN A 20 -7.32 23.89 -35.09
N GLN A 21 -7.76 23.59 -36.31
CA GLN A 21 -9.16 23.30 -36.59
C GLN A 21 -9.65 22.00 -35.91
N ARG A 22 -10.89 22.01 -35.40
CA ARG A 22 -11.56 20.87 -34.76
C ARG A 22 -12.73 20.41 -35.65
N PRO A 23 -13.03 19.10 -35.72
CA PRO A 23 -12.46 17.98 -34.94
C PRO A 23 -11.09 17.49 -35.44
N SER A 24 -10.71 17.79 -36.69
CA SER A 24 -9.43 17.39 -37.30
C SER A 24 -8.75 18.58 -37.97
N CYS A 25 -7.42 18.67 -37.89
CA CYS A 25 -6.67 19.75 -38.54
C CYS A 25 -6.59 19.54 -40.07
N ALA A 26 -6.55 20.63 -40.84
CA ALA A 26 -6.48 20.56 -42.29
C ALA A 26 -5.20 19.84 -42.78
N ALA A 27 -4.11 19.93 -42.03
CA ALA A 27 -2.85 19.23 -42.35
C ALA A 27 -2.95 17.70 -42.22
N CYS A 28 -3.75 17.18 -41.29
CA CYS A 28 -4.03 15.74 -41.17
C CYS A 28 -5.02 15.29 -42.24
N ASN A 29 -6.08 16.07 -42.49
CA ASN A 29 -7.09 15.75 -43.51
C ASN A 29 -6.49 15.65 -44.92
N ARG A 30 -5.66 16.62 -45.34
CA ARG A 30 -5.01 16.59 -46.67
C ARG A 30 -4.08 15.40 -46.89
N ARG A 31 -3.69 14.71 -45.83
CA ARG A 31 -2.78 13.56 -45.87
C ARG A 31 -3.50 12.24 -45.67
N HIS A 32 -4.82 12.27 -45.53
CA HIS A 32 -5.62 11.09 -45.22
C HIS A 32 -5.11 10.33 -43.98
N VAL A 33 -4.63 11.05 -42.97
CA VAL A 33 -4.21 10.47 -41.68
C VAL A 33 -5.20 10.90 -40.59
N GLN A 34 -5.70 9.93 -39.82
CA GLN A 34 -6.61 10.19 -38.70
C GLN A 34 -5.95 11.14 -37.68
N CYS A 35 -6.64 12.23 -37.33
CA CYS A 35 -6.13 13.25 -36.42
C CYS A 35 -6.32 12.81 -34.96
N SER A 36 -5.23 12.55 -34.23
CA SER A 36 -5.24 12.07 -32.84
C SER A 36 -5.64 13.13 -31.80
N GLY A 37 -6.29 14.22 -32.23
CA GLY A 37 -6.77 15.29 -31.35
C GLY A 37 -5.69 16.23 -30.80
N TYR A 38 -6.13 17.16 -29.95
CA TYR A 38 -5.32 18.20 -29.30
C TYR A 38 -5.22 17.88 -27.81
N SER A 39 -4.01 17.67 -27.27
CA SER A 39 -3.87 17.35 -25.84
C SER A 39 -4.16 18.57 -24.96
N THR A 40 -5.09 18.44 -24.03
CA THR A 40 -5.14 19.25 -22.80
C THR A 40 -4.35 18.53 -21.72
N GLU A 41 -3.02 18.59 -21.80
CA GLU A 41 -2.17 18.20 -20.67
C GLU A 41 -2.16 19.35 -19.66
N TYR A 42 -2.93 19.23 -18.58
CA TYR A 42 -2.63 19.97 -17.36
C TYR A 42 -1.37 19.36 -16.74
N ARG A 43 -0.22 19.95 -17.08
CA ARG A 43 1.08 19.51 -16.57
C ARG A 43 1.34 20.15 -15.22
N TRP A 44 1.12 19.40 -14.14
CA TRP A 44 1.69 19.75 -12.84
C TRP A 44 3.21 19.67 -12.94
N ILE A 45 3.89 20.75 -12.58
CA ILE A 45 5.35 20.84 -12.62
C ILE A 45 5.89 20.04 -11.43
N ASN A 46 6.24 18.76 -11.68
CA ASN A 46 7.04 17.96 -10.78
C ASN A 46 8.50 18.42 -10.89
N HIS A 47 9.05 19.05 -9.86
CA HIS A 47 10.50 19.35 -9.73
C HIS A 47 11.28 18.12 -9.23
N ALA A 48 11.07 16.96 -9.84
CA ALA A 48 11.86 15.76 -9.63
C ALA A 48 12.30 15.23 -11.00
N ALA A 49 13.31 15.86 -11.58
CA ALA A 49 13.99 15.30 -12.74
C ALA A 49 14.98 14.24 -12.24
N VAL A 50 14.64 12.97 -12.43
CA VAL A 50 15.62 11.88 -12.47
C VAL A 50 16.23 11.92 -13.88
N PRO A 51 17.56 12.08 -14.06
CA PRO A 51 18.17 11.88 -15.36
C PRO A 51 18.32 10.37 -15.61
N ASN A 52 17.67 9.87 -16.66
CA ASN A 52 17.87 8.51 -17.17
C ASN A 52 19.33 8.34 -17.63
N GLY A 53 19.93 7.21 -17.25
CA GLY A 53 21.27 6.82 -17.65
C GLY A 53 21.40 6.52 -19.14
N SER A 54 22.58 6.83 -19.69
CA SER A 54 23.12 6.23 -20.92
C SER A 54 24.61 5.94 -20.72
N GLN A 55 25.04 4.85 -21.37
CA GLN A 55 26.27 4.08 -21.17
C GLN A 55 27.55 4.65 -21.83
N TYR A 56 28.73 4.28 -21.27
CA TYR A 56 30.14 4.32 -21.79
C TYR A 56 30.71 5.71 -22.21
N ASP A 57 31.97 6.11 -22.05
CA ASP A 57 33.30 5.44 -22.06
C ASP A 57 34.37 6.37 -21.40
N GLY A 58 35.57 5.86 -21.10
CA GLY A 58 36.56 6.52 -20.23
C GLY A 58 37.35 7.72 -20.80
N SER A 59 37.86 8.57 -19.89
CA SER A 59 39.20 9.21 -19.90
C SER A 59 39.32 10.24 -18.77
N ALA A 60 40.48 10.26 -18.11
CA ALA A 60 40.84 11.19 -17.05
C ALA A 60 41.09 12.62 -17.57
N ALA A 61 40.61 13.63 -16.86
CA ALA A 61 41.29 14.93 -16.71
C ALA A 61 40.65 15.77 -15.58
N ASP A 62 41.55 16.38 -14.84
CA ASP A 62 41.45 17.28 -13.70
C ASP A 62 40.60 18.54 -13.96
N SER A 63 39.79 18.95 -12.97
CA SER A 63 39.37 20.36 -12.73
C SER A 63 38.44 20.44 -11.52
N GLN A 64 38.99 20.94 -10.42
CA GLN A 64 38.26 21.40 -9.24
C GLN A 64 37.34 22.59 -9.59
N ALA A 65 36.05 22.50 -9.23
CA ALA A 65 35.18 23.65 -9.02
C ALA A 65 34.22 23.34 -7.85
N PRO A 66 34.16 24.17 -6.80
CA PRO A 66 33.31 23.94 -5.64
C PRO A 66 31.90 24.49 -5.89
N CYS A 67 30.93 23.62 -6.17
CA CYS A 67 29.51 24.02 -6.17
C CYS A 67 28.89 23.77 -4.80
N ASN A 68 29.08 24.74 -3.89
CA ASN A 68 28.18 24.96 -2.78
C ASN A 68 26.82 25.42 -3.34
N LEU A 69 25.84 24.51 -3.42
CA LEU A 69 24.44 24.82 -3.65
C LEU A 69 23.65 24.38 -2.42
N GLN A 70 23.54 25.27 -1.44
CA GLN A 70 22.47 25.19 -0.45
C GLN A 70 21.13 25.49 -1.16
N PRO A 71 20.10 24.65 -1.02
CA PRO A 71 18.77 24.99 -1.53
C PRO A 71 18.06 25.93 -0.55
N SER A 72 18.19 27.25 -0.76
CA SER A 72 17.32 28.23 -0.10
C SER A 72 15.95 28.22 -0.79
N VAL A 73 14.98 27.51 -0.22
CA VAL A 73 13.57 27.65 -0.58
C VAL A 73 12.94 28.71 0.35
N THR A 74 12.78 29.93 -0.15
CA THR A 74 12.07 31.00 0.56
C THR A 74 10.56 30.83 0.37
N LEU A 75 9.84 30.40 1.41
CA LEU A 75 8.37 30.31 1.41
C LEU A 75 7.78 31.59 2.03
N THR A 76 7.12 32.42 1.22
CA THR A 76 6.48 33.70 1.63
C THR A 76 4.97 33.62 1.85
N ALA A 77 4.36 32.43 1.79
CA ALA A 77 2.92 32.27 2.02
C ALA A 77 2.61 31.96 3.50
N PRO A 78 1.54 32.54 4.10
CA PRO A 78 1.07 32.14 5.42
C PRO A 78 0.70 30.64 5.44
N PRO A 79 0.78 29.97 6.59
CA PRO A 79 0.41 28.56 6.69
C PRO A 79 -1.02 28.36 6.16
N PRO A 80 -1.27 27.37 5.29
CA PRO A 80 -2.58 27.19 4.71
C PRO A 80 -3.56 26.75 5.80
N THR A 81 -4.46 27.66 6.18
CA THR A 81 -5.52 27.39 7.15
C THR A 81 -6.77 26.93 6.41
N TYR A 82 -7.24 25.72 6.68
CA TYR A 82 -8.59 25.29 6.26
C TYR A 82 -9.62 25.63 7.34
N ASP A 83 -10.88 25.83 6.94
CA ASP A 83 -11.96 26.19 7.87
C ASP A 83 -12.15 25.07 8.92
N SER A 84 -11.82 25.38 10.18
CA SER A 84 -11.93 24.44 11.31
C SER A 84 -13.36 23.97 11.53
N ARG A 85 -14.37 24.75 11.10
CA ARG A 85 -15.78 24.38 11.18
C ARG A 85 -16.12 23.19 10.28
N ILE A 86 -15.33 22.93 9.25
CA ILE A 86 -15.51 21.81 8.32
C ILE A 86 -14.58 20.64 8.70
N THR A 87 -13.30 20.89 8.98
CA THR A 87 -12.34 19.83 9.29
C THR A 87 -12.58 19.17 10.64
N GLN A 88 -12.96 19.92 11.67
CA GLN A 88 -13.07 19.36 13.02
C GLN A 88 -14.21 18.34 13.16
N PRO A 89 -15.42 18.55 12.62
CA PRO A 89 -16.46 17.53 12.61
C PRO A 89 -16.06 16.28 11.82
N LEU A 90 -15.45 16.45 10.64
CA LEU A 90 -14.99 15.34 9.81
C LEU A 90 -13.87 14.54 10.49
N PHE A 91 -12.91 15.22 11.12
CA PHE A 91 -11.85 14.56 11.89
C PHE A 91 -12.40 13.82 13.11
N ARG A 92 -13.40 14.38 13.80
CA ARG A 92 -14.06 13.66 14.90
C ARG A 92 -14.77 12.40 14.40
N ASN A 93 -15.47 12.49 13.28
CA ASN A 93 -16.11 11.33 12.66
C ASN A 93 -15.10 10.29 12.18
N PHE A 94 -13.94 10.74 11.68
CA PHE A 94 -12.80 9.89 11.35
C PHE A 94 -12.35 9.09 12.57
N LEU A 95 -12.06 9.76 13.68
CA LEU A 95 -11.60 9.12 14.91
C LEU A 95 -12.58 8.07 15.44
N HIS A 96 -13.89 8.31 15.33
CA HIS A 96 -14.91 7.39 15.84
C HIS A 96 -15.25 6.25 14.89
N SER A 97 -15.21 6.48 13.56
CA SER A 97 -15.75 5.54 12.58
C SER A 97 -14.78 5.23 11.44
N GLY A 98 -14.14 6.23 10.83
CA GLY A 98 -13.22 6.02 9.72
C GLY A 98 -11.96 5.26 10.12
N LEU A 99 -11.45 5.47 11.33
CA LEU A 99 -10.25 4.82 11.85
C LEU A 99 -10.38 3.29 11.88
N ARG A 100 -11.58 2.77 12.14
CA ARG A 100 -11.87 1.33 12.21
C ARG A 100 -11.64 0.59 10.89
N LEU A 101 -11.56 1.30 9.77
CA LEU A 101 -11.27 0.70 8.46
C LEU A 101 -9.78 0.37 8.27
N PHE A 102 -8.91 0.95 9.10
CA PHE A 102 -7.46 0.81 8.96
C PHE A 102 -6.90 -0.30 9.87
N TYR A 103 -7.47 -0.47 11.06
CA TYR A 103 -6.95 -1.42 12.05
C TYR A 103 -7.72 -2.73 12.04
N LYS A 104 -7.03 -3.83 12.29
CA LYS A 104 -7.58 -5.21 12.25
C LYS A 104 -7.56 -5.92 13.61
N THR A 105 -7.28 -5.17 14.67
CA THR A 105 -7.31 -5.66 16.05
C THR A 105 -8.70 -5.40 16.66
N GLN A 106 -8.81 -4.43 17.56
CA GLN A 106 -10.06 -4.06 18.22
C GLN A 106 -10.43 -2.61 17.92
N SER A 107 -11.72 -2.29 18.03
CA SER A 107 -12.22 -0.93 17.84
C SER A 107 -11.85 0.04 18.96
N ASN A 108 -11.49 -0.45 20.15
CA ASN A 108 -11.03 0.35 21.29
C ASN A 108 -9.51 0.23 21.45
N THR A 109 -8.76 1.00 20.67
CA THR A 109 -7.29 1.00 20.71
C THR A 109 -6.76 2.32 21.22
N TRP A 110 -5.55 2.28 21.79
CA TRP A 110 -4.76 3.44 22.19
C TRP A 110 -4.48 4.42 21.02
N VAL A 111 -4.73 4.00 19.78
CA VAL A 111 -4.56 4.78 18.55
C VAL A 111 -5.43 6.02 18.51
N GLN A 112 -6.69 5.95 18.96
CA GLN A 112 -7.58 7.12 18.94
C GLN A 112 -7.04 8.27 19.82
N PRO A 113 -6.75 8.08 21.13
CA PRO A 113 -6.16 9.13 21.94
C PRO A 113 -4.75 9.53 21.45
N PHE A 114 -3.99 8.59 20.90
CA PHE A 114 -2.72 8.87 20.25
C PHE A 114 -2.85 9.87 19.09
N LEU A 115 -3.81 9.65 18.18
CA LEU A 115 -4.07 10.54 17.05
C LEU A 115 -4.51 11.93 17.48
N VAL A 116 -5.31 12.03 18.55
CA VAL A 116 -5.68 13.31 19.16
C VAL A 116 -4.44 14.04 19.65
N HIS A 117 -3.53 13.34 20.33
CA HIS A 117 -2.27 13.93 20.78
C HIS A 117 -1.41 14.40 19.60
N MET A 118 -1.22 13.57 18.57
CA MET A 118 -0.44 13.94 17.39
C MET A 118 -1.05 15.12 16.62
N SER A 119 -2.38 15.27 16.63
CA SER A 119 -3.05 16.43 16.01
C SER A 119 -2.69 17.77 16.65
N GLN A 120 -2.17 17.75 17.88
CA GLN A 120 -1.67 18.95 18.57
C GLN A 120 -0.26 19.32 18.05
N GLU A 121 0.53 18.34 17.61
CA GLU A 121 1.90 18.54 17.13
C GLU A 121 1.98 18.88 15.64
N SER A 122 1.02 18.41 14.84
CA SER A 122 0.94 18.64 13.39
C SER A 122 -0.48 18.97 12.96
N GLN A 123 -0.64 20.11 12.29
CA GLN A 123 -1.94 20.56 11.77
C GLN A 123 -2.36 19.76 10.54
N SER A 124 -1.44 19.02 9.93
CA SER A 124 -1.76 18.17 8.78
C SER A 124 -2.64 16.96 9.15
N ILE A 125 -2.48 16.40 10.36
CA ILE A 125 -3.23 15.23 10.84
C ILE A 125 -4.76 15.43 10.84
N PRO A 126 -5.32 16.47 11.47
CA PRO A 126 -6.77 16.66 11.46
C PRO A 126 -7.33 16.95 10.06
N ILE A 127 -6.55 17.64 9.21
CA ILE A 127 -6.93 17.93 7.82
C ILE A 127 -6.96 16.64 7.00
N MET A 128 -5.99 15.76 7.21
CA MET A 128 -5.89 14.45 6.56
C MET A 128 -6.99 13.50 7.01
N GLY A 129 -7.28 13.43 8.30
CA GLY A 129 -8.41 12.65 8.81
C GLY A 129 -9.76 13.18 8.30
N ALA A 130 -9.90 14.50 8.14
CA ALA A 130 -11.09 15.09 7.53
C ALA A 130 -11.23 14.72 6.05
N ALA A 131 -10.13 14.77 5.28
CA ALA A 131 -10.11 14.32 3.88
C ALA A 131 -10.56 12.85 3.77
N LEU A 132 -10.02 11.99 4.63
CA LEU A 132 -10.36 10.58 4.70
C LEU A 132 -11.83 10.35 4.99
N GLN A 133 -12.36 11.00 6.04
CA GLN A 133 -13.76 10.82 6.38
C GLN A 133 -14.68 11.32 5.25
N SER A 134 -14.33 12.43 4.62
CA SER A 134 -15.06 12.94 3.46
C SER A 134 -15.07 11.92 2.32
N LEU A 135 -13.98 11.20 2.11
CA LEU A 135 -13.87 10.18 1.08
C LEU A 135 -14.69 8.94 1.43
N ILE A 136 -14.59 8.44 2.67
CA ILE A 136 -15.37 7.30 3.17
C ILE A 136 -16.88 7.57 3.06
N SER A 137 -17.31 8.79 3.38
CA SER A 137 -18.73 9.15 3.42
C SER A 137 -19.37 9.38 2.04
N ASN A 138 -18.58 9.58 0.97
CA ASN A 138 -19.10 10.00 -0.34
C ASN A 138 -18.51 9.22 -1.53
N GLY A 139 -17.80 8.12 -1.28
CA GLY A 139 -16.88 7.47 -2.24
C GLY A 139 -17.51 6.50 -3.23
N ASP A 140 -18.60 6.87 -3.93
CA ASP A 140 -19.23 5.95 -4.88
C ASP A 140 -18.59 5.97 -6.28
N GLU A 141 -18.15 7.12 -6.82
CA GLU A 141 -17.52 7.17 -8.16
C GLU A 141 -16.54 8.33 -8.40
N ASN A 142 -16.67 9.46 -7.71
CA ASN A 142 -15.79 10.63 -7.87
C ASN A 142 -15.27 11.11 -6.51
N ILE A 143 -14.03 11.61 -6.52
CA ILE A 143 -13.40 12.19 -5.34
C ILE A 143 -14.13 13.49 -4.98
N PRO A 144 -14.65 13.64 -3.75
CA PRO A 144 -15.28 14.88 -3.33
C PRO A 144 -14.31 16.06 -3.42
N ILE A 145 -14.80 17.23 -3.83
CA ILE A 145 -13.99 18.47 -3.88
C ILE A 145 -13.37 18.75 -2.51
N THR A 146 -14.14 18.56 -1.44
CA THR A 146 -13.67 18.67 -0.04
C THR A 146 -12.49 17.76 0.26
N THR A 147 -12.47 16.55 -0.29
CA THR A 147 -11.34 15.60 -0.13
C THR A 147 -10.11 16.15 -0.85
N MET A 148 -10.26 16.60 -2.10
CA MET A 148 -9.15 17.17 -2.88
C MET A 148 -8.54 18.41 -2.22
N GLU A 149 -9.38 19.35 -1.77
CA GLU A 149 -8.94 20.56 -1.07
C GLU A 149 -8.20 20.23 0.23
N CYS A 150 -8.76 19.33 1.05
CA CYS A 150 -8.11 18.91 2.29
C CYS A 150 -6.77 18.21 2.02
N LEU A 151 -6.66 17.37 0.99
CA LEU A 151 -5.40 16.71 0.62
C LEU A 151 -4.33 17.70 0.16
N ASP A 152 -4.69 18.65 -0.72
CA ASP A 152 -3.74 19.67 -1.20
C ASP A 152 -3.23 20.54 -0.04
N ILE A 153 -4.13 20.94 0.86
CA ILE A 153 -3.76 21.73 2.04
C ILE A 153 -2.90 20.92 2.99
N ALA A 154 -3.27 19.67 3.29
CA ALA A 154 -2.48 18.79 4.15
C ALA A 154 -1.05 18.60 3.62
N LEU A 155 -0.90 18.38 2.31
CA LEU A 155 0.41 18.25 1.67
C LEU A 155 1.23 19.54 1.78
N LYS A 156 0.61 20.70 1.55
CA LYS A 156 1.28 22.01 1.69
C LYS A 156 1.70 22.26 3.14
N THR A 157 0.82 22.02 4.11
CA THR A 157 1.10 22.12 5.54
C THR A 157 2.27 21.22 5.93
N LYS A 158 2.25 19.95 5.50
CA LYS A 158 3.33 19.00 5.79
C LYS A 158 4.66 19.43 5.18
N ARG A 159 4.67 19.91 3.94
CA ARG A 159 5.89 20.45 3.30
C ARG A 159 6.47 21.62 4.10
N LEU A 160 5.61 22.53 4.58
CA LEU A 160 6.02 23.65 5.43
C LEU A 160 6.59 23.15 6.77
N GLU A 161 5.96 22.16 7.39
CA GLU A 161 6.47 21.55 8.64
C GLU A 161 7.84 20.92 8.44
N ILE A 162 8.07 20.19 7.34
CA ILE A 162 9.37 19.59 7.03
C ILE A 162 10.44 20.68 6.80
N VAL A 163 10.13 21.70 6.00
CA VAL A 163 11.10 22.76 5.66
C VAL A 163 11.41 23.65 6.87
N SER A 164 10.41 23.97 7.71
CA SER A 164 10.59 24.84 8.88
C SER A 164 11.36 24.17 10.02
N ARG A 165 11.26 22.84 10.16
CA ARG A 165 11.85 22.08 11.28
C ARG A 165 13.24 21.52 10.99
N GLY A 166 13.71 21.57 9.74
CA GLY A 166 15.09 21.22 9.38
C GLY A 166 15.45 19.77 9.71
N ALA A 167 16.55 19.56 10.46
CA ALA A 167 17.07 18.23 10.78
C ALA A 167 16.40 17.53 11.99
N LEU A 168 15.60 18.25 12.79
CA LEU A 168 14.87 17.68 13.93
C LEU A 168 13.38 17.57 13.58
N LEU A 169 12.97 16.42 13.05
CA LEU A 169 11.57 16.14 12.77
C LEU A 169 10.86 15.71 14.06
N CYS A 170 9.79 16.41 14.43
CA CYS A 170 8.99 16.02 15.59
C CYS A 170 8.21 14.71 15.30
N PRO A 171 7.93 13.90 16.33
CA PRO A 171 7.13 12.68 16.20
C PRO A 171 5.80 12.92 15.47
N GLY A 172 5.09 14.02 15.75
CA GLY A 172 3.86 14.38 15.06
C GLY A 172 4.01 14.62 13.55
N THR A 173 5.12 15.21 13.09
CA THR A 173 5.40 15.37 11.66
C THR A 173 5.73 14.03 11.00
N ILE A 174 6.41 13.15 11.73
CA ILE A 174 6.70 11.79 11.26
C ILE A 174 5.40 11.00 11.12
N CYS A 175 4.59 11.00 12.17
CA CYS A 175 3.27 10.37 12.23
C CYS A 175 2.35 10.92 11.16
N ALA A 176 2.30 12.23 10.95
CA ALA A 176 1.57 12.81 9.83
C ALA A 176 2.04 12.25 8.48
N GLY A 177 3.34 12.02 8.31
CA GLY A 177 3.84 11.37 7.11
C GLY A 177 3.46 9.92 6.96
N VAL A 178 3.32 9.20 8.06
CA VAL A 178 2.83 7.82 8.09
C VAL A 178 1.34 7.76 7.82
N PHE A 179 0.54 8.64 8.43
CA PHE A 179 -0.87 8.83 8.07
C PHE A 179 -1.02 9.16 6.58
N LEU A 180 -0.07 9.91 6.01
CA LEU A 180 -0.07 10.20 4.58
C LEU A 180 0.15 8.91 3.78
N CYS A 181 1.20 8.16 4.10
CA CYS A 181 1.44 6.86 3.49
C CYS A 181 0.25 5.91 3.68
N ALA A 182 -0.45 5.97 4.81
CA ALA A 182 -1.61 5.14 5.09
C ALA A 182 -2.83 5.51 4.25
N ILE A 183 -3.07 6.81 4.09
CA ILE A 183 -4.08 7.37 3.21
C ILE A 183 -3.80 6.94 1.79
N TYR A 184 -2.56 7.14 1.34
CA TYR A 184 -2.19 6.74 0.00
C TYR A 184 -2.32 5.21 -0.15
N ALA A 185 -1.70 4.39 0.70
CA ALA A 185 -1.75 2.93 0.56
C ALA A 185 -3.17 2.32 0.58
N ASN A 186 -4.12 2.89 1.34
CA ASN A 186 -5.47 2.34 1.48
C ASN A 186 -6.52 3.04 0.59
N PHE A 187 -6.43 4.36 0.39
CA PHE A 187 -7.45 5.16 -0.31
C PHE A 187 -7.08 5.54 -1.75
N ILE A 188 -5.89 5.16 -2.24
CA ILE A 188 -5.49 5.35 -3.66
C ILE A 188 -6.47 4.72 -4.65
N GLN A 189 -7.27 3.72 -4.25
CA GLN A 189 -8.29 3.11 -5.11
C GLN A 189 -9.30 4.12 -5.66
N LEU A 190 -9.59 5.19 -4.90
CA LEU A 190 -10.55 6.23 -5.30
C LEU A 190 -9.89 7.45 -5.96
N LEU A 191 -8.56 7.63 -5.84
CA LEU A 191 -7.84 8.86 -6.23
C LEU A 191 -7.21 8.82 -7.64
N GLN A 192 -7.64 7.91 -8.53
CA GLN A 192 -6.98 7.60 -9.81
C GLN A 192 -5.51 7.13 -9.66
N ALA A 193 -5.35 5.87 -9.25
CA ALA A 193 -4.24 4.99 -9.65
C ALA A 193 -2.82 5.63 -9.61
N GLN A 194 -2.49 6.34 -8.53
CA GLN A 194 -1.12 6.78 -8.27
C GLN A 194 -0.44 5.77 -7.37
N PRO A 195 0.75 5.23 -7.71
CA PRO A 195 1.45 4.28 -6.84
C PRO A 195 1.90 4.94 -5.54
N TYR A 196 1.76 4.25 -4.40
CA TYR A 196 2.15 4.75 -3.08
C TYR A 196 3.61 4.47 -2.73
N THR A 197 4.21 3.42 -3.30
CA THR A 197 5.58 3.04 -2.96
C THR A 197 6.66 4.07 -3.34
N PRO A 198 6.50 4.95 -4.35
CA PRO A 198 7.38 6.10 -4.54
C PRO A 198 7.34 7.09 -3.37
N TYR A 199 6.15 7.34 -2.80
CA TYR A 199 6.01 8.20 -1.62
C TYR A 199 6.64 7.53 -0.40
N LEU A 200 6.44 6.22 -0.22
CA LEU A 200 7.09 5.46 0.84
C LEU A 200 8.61 5.57 0.76
N ARG A 201 9.20 5.44 -0.44
CA ARG A 201 10.65 5.65 -0.65
C ARG A 201 11.08 7.06 -0.30
N MET A 202 10.37 8.08 -0.80
CA MET A 202 10.68 9.48 -0.46
C MET A 202 10.64 9.71 1.06
N MET A 203 9.64 9.17 1.76
CA MET A 203 9.55 9.27 3.21
C MET A 203 10.70 8.53 3.91
N ALA A 204 11.05 7.33 3.45
CA ALA A 204 12.18 6.57 3.97
C ALA A 204 13.51 7.31 3.77
N ASP A 205 13.70 8.00 2.65
CA ASP A 205 14.88 8.81 2.37
C ASP A 205 14.93 10.05 3.27
N VAL A 206 13.81 10.78 3.43
CA VAL A 206 13.70 11.95 4.32
C VAL A 206 13.99 11.57 5.77
N TYR A 207 13.52 10.41 6.20
CA TYR A 207 13.73 9.88 7.56
C TYR A 207 15.01 9.07 7.69
N GLN A 208 15.81 8.92 6.62
CA GLN A 208 17.07 8.18 6.59
C GLN A 208 16.95 6.71 7.07
N LEU A 209 15.81 6.06 6.82
CA LEU A 209 15.50 4.70 7.31
C LEU A 209 16.24 3.59 6.54
N THR A 210 16.82 3.92 5.39
CA THR A 210 17.58 2.98 4.56
C THR A 210 19.06 2.92 4.94
N ASN A 211 19.52 3.80 5.82
CA ASN A 211 20.88 3.76 6.37
C ASN A 211 21.11 2.48 7.18
N THR A 212 22.39 2.11 7.33
CA THR A 212 22.80 0.91 8.08
C THR A 212 22.35 0.97 9.55
N THR A 213 22.29 2.17 10.12
CA THR A 213 21.79 2.43 11.47
C THR A 213 20.64 3.44 11.40
N ILE A 214 19.48 3.07 11.94
CA ILE A 214 18.32 3.97 12.05
C ILE A 214 18.54 4.89 13.25
N THR A 215 19.13 6.07 13.02
CA THR A 215 19.34 7.08 14.05
C THR A 215 18.28 8.16 13.93
N LEU A 216 17.18 8.01 14.67
CA LEU A 216 16.14 9.02 14.81
C LEU A 216 16.22 9.68 16.19
N VAL A 217 15.93 10.98 16.23
CA VAL A 217 15.85 11.77 17.46
C VAL A 217 14.45 12.38 17.55
N PRO A 218 13.62 12.01 18.55
CA PRO A 218 13.90 11.09 19.66
C PRO A 218 14.07 9.63 19.21
N SER A 219 14.71 8.80 20.05
CA SER A 219 14.88 7.36 19.77
C SER A 219 13.50 6.68 19.70
N PRO A 220 13.23 5.83 18.68
CA PRO A 220 11.99 5.08 18.58
C PRO A 220 11.78 4.08 19.73
N GLU A 221 12.83 3.71 20.46
CA GLU A 221 12.73 2.87 21.66
C GLU A 221 11.98 3.58 22.80
N LYS A 222 12.14 4.91 22.91
CA LYS A 222 11.60 5.73 24.01
C LYS A 222 10.35 6.52 23.62
N ASP A 223 9.94 6.42 22.36
CA ASP A 223 8.81 7.15 21.80
C ASP A 223 7.82 6.20 21.11
N PRO A 224 6.71 5.83 21.79
CA PRO A 224 5.69 4.95 21.23
C PRO A 224 5.03 5.49 19.95
N ALA A 225 4.97 6.81 19.77
CA ALA A 225 4.41 7.45 18.59
C ALA A 225 5.26 7.13 17.37
N LEU A 226 6.56 7.39 17.50
CA LEU A 226 7.54 7.16 16.47
C LEU A 226 7.68 5.66 16.18
N GLN A 227 7.68 4.83 17.22
CA GLN A 227 7.71 3.38 17.07
C GLN A 227 6.55 2.88 16.19
N HIS A 228 5.32 3.29 16.51
CA HIS A 228 4.13 2.88 15.75
C HIS A 228 4.15 3.39 14.32
N ALA A 229 4.61 4.62 14.12
CA ALA A 229 4.74 5.21 12.80
C ALA A 229 5.71 4.41 11.91
N LEU A 230 6.90 4.08 12.43
CA LEU A 230 7.89 3.29 11.72
C LEU A 230 7.42 1.86 11.47
N GLU A 231 6.75 1.25 12.45
CA GLU A 231 6.18 -0.08 12.33
C GLU A 231 5.12 -0.14 11.22
N TYR A 232 4.24 0.86 11.13
CA TYR A 232 3.30 0.98 10.02
C TYR A 232 4.01 1.06 8.67
N MET A 233 5.00 1.95 8.54
CA MET A 233 5.78 2.09 7.30
C MET A 233 6.44 0.79 6.90
N ALA A 234 6.96 0.06 7.88
CA ALA A 234 7.58 -1.24 7.69
C ALA A 234 6.58 -2.29 7.20
N VAL A 235 5.37 -2.33 7.75
CA VAL A 235 4.30 -3.22 7.31
C VAL A 235 3.89 -2.93 5.87
N VAL A 236 3.63 -1.67 5.53
CA VAL A 236 3.22 -1.30 4.15
C VAL A 236 4.35 -1.43 3.13
N ASP A 237 5.59 -1.60 3.59
CA ASP A 237 6.73 -1.96 2.75
C ASP A 237 6.88 -3.47 2.55
N LEU A 238 6.18 -4.31 3.34
CA LEU A 238 6.35 -5.76 3.31
C LEU A 238 6.23 -6.30 1.89
N PRO A 239 7.15 -7.18 1.49
CA PRO A 239 7.09 -7.75 0.17
C PRO A 239 5.89 -8.70 0.04
N PHE A 240 5.35 -8.82 -1.16
CA PHE A 240 4.28 -9.78 -1.53
C PHE A 240 2.90 -9.53 -0.91
N LEU A 241 2.79 -8.53 -0.04
CA LEU A 241 1.53 -8.00 0.47
C LEU A 241 1.09 -6.73 -0.26
N VAL A 242 1.74 -6.44 -1.40
CA VAL A 242 1.51 -5.28 -2.25
C VAL A 242 1.46 -5.73 -3.70
N LEU A 243 0.28 -5.65 -4.32
CA LEU A 243 0.07 -5.95 -5.72
C LEU A 243 0.42 -4.76 -6.59
N GLY A 244 0.90 -5.04 -7.80
CA GLY A 244 1.13 -3.99 -8.78
C GLY A 244 2.31 -3.10 -8.42
N ARG A 245 3.20 -3.61 -7.57
CA ARG A 245 4.25 -2.83 -6.91
C ARG A 245 5.14 -2.12 -7.93
N VAL A 246 5.26 -0.79 -7.81
CA VAL A 246 6.04 0.04 -8.75
C VAL A 246 7.49 0.19 -8.30
N CYS A 247 7.69 0.39 -7.00
CA CYS A 247 9.01 0.52 -6.41
C CYS A 247 9.36 -0.74 -5.59
N PRO A 248 10.56 -1.34 -5.78
CA PRO A 248 10.97 -2.49 -4.97
C PRO A 248 10.88 -2.23 -3.46
N SER A 249 10.62 -3.28 -2.67
CA SER A 249 10.64 -3.21 -1.21
C SER A 249 11.99 -2.73 -0.71
N LEU A 250 11.97 -1.89 0.32
CA LEU A 250 13.15 -1.37 0.99
C LEU A 250 13.61 -2.29 2.13
N GLY A 251 12.81 -3.32 2.45
CA GLY A 251 13.04 -4.22 3.58
C GLY A 251 12.90 -3.50 4.92
N LEU A 252 12.03 -2.48 5.02
CA LEU A 252 11.89 -1.66 6.22
C LEU A 252 11.54 -2.48 7.45
N TRP A 253 10.69 -3.50 7.32
CA TRP A 253 10.37 -4.41 8.43
C TRP A 253 11.63 -5.09 8.98
N ARG A 254 12.38 -5.80 8.15
CA ARG A 254 13.61 -6.48 8.56
C ARG A 254 14.60 -5.52 9.21
N ARG A 255 14.83 -4.35 8.61
CA ARG A 255 15.73 -3.31 9.15
C ARG A 255 15.27 -2.77 10.50
N PHE A 256 13.98 -2.50 10.64
CA PHE A 256 13.41 -2.01 11.89
C PHE A 256 13.52 -3.06 12.99
N ARG A 257 13.28 -4.34 12.67
CA ARG A 257 13.43 -5.46 13.61
C ARG A 257 14.88 -5.71 14.02
N GLN A 258 15.83 -5.54 13.10
CA GLN A 258 17.26 -5.58 13.41
C GLN A 258 17.68 -4.43 14.33
N ALA A 259 17.18 -3.21 14.10
CA ALA A 259 17.46 -2.08 14.98
C ALA A 259 16.94 -2.29 16.41
N GLN A 260 15.90 -3.11 16.59
CA GLN A 260 15.37 -3.50 17.90
C GLN A 260 16.24 -4.54 18.64
N ASP A 261 17.15 -5.24 17.95
CA ASP A 261 18.06 -6.20 18.60
C ASP A 261 19.02 -5.49 19.56
N ASP A 262 19.34 -4.23 19.30
CA ASP A 262 20.20 -3.40 20.12
C ASP A 262 19.45 -2.62 21.23
N TRP A 263 18.12 -2.75 21.33
CA TRP A 263 17.32 -2.07 22.35
C TRP A 263 17.48 -2.74 23.73
N GLU A 264 17.36 -1.99 24.82
CA GLU A 264 17.47 -2.52 26.19
C GLU A 264 16.41 -3.60 26.46
N GLY A 265 15.22 -3.44 25.88
CA GLY A 265 14.11 -4.41 25.95
C GLY A 265 14.11 -5.46 24.84
N GLY A 266 15.08 -5.41 23.92
CA GLY A 266 15.13 -6.26 22.72
C GLY A 266 13.93 -6.09 21.78
N ARG A 267 13.70 -7.12 20.94
CA ARG A 267 12.56 -7.13 20.01
C ARG A 267 11.24 -7.14 20.75
N ARG A 268 10.39 -6.16 20.42
CA ARG A 268 8.99 -6.17 20.85
C ARG A 268 8.25 -7.36 20.21
N MET A 269 7.61 -8.19 21.02
CA MET A 269 6.78 -9.31 20.55
C MET A 269 5.28 -8.97 20.63
N GLY A 270 4.41 -9.95 20.41
CA GLY A 270 2.96 -9.78 20.43
C GLY A 270 2.37 -9.26 19.11
N VAL A 271 1.16 -8.72 19.20
CA VAL A 271 0.33 -8.36 18.03
C VAL A 271 0.68 -6.98 17.48
N GLU A 272 0.92 -6.89 16.18
CA GLU A 272 1.06 -5.61 15.48
C GLU A 272 -0.31 -4.95 15.31
N THR A 273 -0.40 -3.66 15.64
CA THR A 273 -1.69 -2.96 15.87
C THR A 273 -2.50 -2.78 14.57
N PHE A 274 -1.84 -2.51 13.45
CA PHE A 274 -2.47 -2.24 12.16
C PHE A 274 -3.01 -3.51 11.49
N THR A 275 -2.15 -4.52 11.30
CA THR A 275 -2.44 -5.81 10.66
C THR A 275 -3.24 -6.76 11.54
N GLY A 276 -3.13 -6.66 12.87
CA GLY A 276 -3.63 -7.66 13.80
C GLY A 276 -2.83 -8.98 13.77
N VAL A 277 -1.73 -9.02 13.03
CA VAL A 277 -0.87 -10.19 12.89
C VAL A 277 0.22 -10.17 13.96
N HIS A 278 0.61 -11.35 14.43
CA HIS A 278 1.71 -11.46 15.38
C HIS A 278 3.05 -11.02 14.74
N ARG A 279 3.84 -10.22 15.44
CA ARG A 279 5.13 -9.70 14.94
C ARG A 279 6.10 -10.81 14.50
N GLY A 280 6.14 -11.92 15.22
CA GLY A 280 6.95 -13.08 14.85
C GLY A 280 6.52 -13.74 13.52
N LEU A 281 5.23 -13.65 13.15
CA LEU A 281 4.76 -14.12 11.85
C LEU A 281 5.14 -13.11 10.75
N LEU A 282 5.02 -11.80 11.02
CA LEU A 282 5.47 -10.72 10.13
C LEU A 282 7.00 -10.75 9.91
N ASP A 283 7.77 -11.19 10.90
CA ASP A 283 9.23 -11.39 10.76
C ASP A 283 9.54 -12.39 9.64
N ILE A 284 8.75 -13.47 9.51
CA ILE A 284 8.90 -14.42 8.41
C ILE A 284 8.61 -13.74 7.08
N TYR A 285 7.50 -12.98 6.97
CA TYR A 285 7.16 -12.21 5.76
C TYR A 285 8.24 -11.20 5.35
N GLY A 286 8.84 -10.49 6.32
CA GLY A 286 9.92 -9.54 6.07
C GLY A 286 11.19 -10.21 5.51
N ASP A 287 11.42 -11.47 5.85
CA ASP A 287 12.58 -12.24 5.39
C ASP A 287 12.33 -12.97 4.06
N MET A 288 11.08 -13.17 3.62
CA MET A 288 10.74 -13.96 2.41
C MET A 288 11.39 -13.46 1.11
N MET A 289 11.86 -12.21 1.04
CA MET A 289 12.61 -11.71 -0.11
C MET A 289 14.07 -12.17 -0.16
N HIS A 290 14.60 -12.61 0.98
CA HIS A 290 16.00 -12.97 1.18
C HIS A 290 16.18 -14.47 1.40
N ASP A 291 15.11 -15.17 1.79
CA ASP A 291 15.09 -16.61 2.01
C ASP A 291 14.73 -17.39 0.74
N GLU A 292 15.22 -18.62 0.62
CA GLU A 292 14.68 -19.58 -0.33
C GLU A 292 13.24 -19.94 0.01
N THR A 293 12.41 -20.25 -0.99
CA THR A 293 10.99 -20.58 -0.76
C THR A 293 10.81 -21.76 0.20
N SER A 294 11.66 -22.78 0.12
CA SER A 294 11.65 -23.94 1.02
C SER A 294 11.85 -23.52 2.49
N VAL A 295 12.79 -22.61 2.74
CA VAL A 295 13.10 -22.09 4.08
C VAL A 295 11.94 -21.27 4.63
N SER A 296 11.38 -20.36 3.83
CA SER A 296 10.22 -19.57 4.26
C SER A 296 9.01 -20.47 4.58
N VAL A 297 8.73 -21.48 3.75
CA VAL A 297 7.64 -22.44 3.98
C VAL A 297 7.87 -23.24 5.26
N ALA A 298 9.09 -23.73 5.52
CA ALA A 298 9.42 -24.44 6.74
C ALA A 298 9.25 -23.57 8.00
N ARG A 299 9.68 -22.30 7.93
CA ARG A 299 9.48 -21.32 9.01
C ARG A 299 8.00 -21.07 9.29
N LEU A 300 7.16 -20.94 8.24
CA LEU A 300 5.71 -20.76 8.41
C LEU A 300 5.05 -22.01 9.02
N TRP A 301 5.48 -23.21 8.64
CA TRP A 301 4.98 -24.45 9.25
C TRP A 301 5.34 -24.56 10.73
N GLY A 302 6.60 -24.26 11.07
CA GLY A 302 7.11 -24.33 12.45
C GLY A 302 6.72 -23.13 13.32
N TRP A 303 6.05 -22.12 12.77
CA TRP A 303 5.64 -20.96 13.55
C TRP A 303 4.49 -21.31 14.50
N SER A 304 4.66 -20.94 15.77
CA SER A 304 3.63 -20.96 16.80
C SER A 304 3.66 -19.64 17.58
N PRO A 305 2.51 -19.15 18.06
CA PRO A 305 2.49 -18.01 18.98
C PRO A 305 3.03 -18.44 20.35
N ASP A 306 3.85 -17.59 20.97
CA ASP A 306 4.41 -17.82 22.30
C ASP A 306 3.39 -17.54 23.43
N GLU A 307 2.27 -16.88 23.12
CA GLU A 307 1.27 -16.38 24.07
C GLU A 307 -0.11 -17.03 23.87
N ILE A 308 -0.85 -17.21 24.98
CA ILE A 308 -2.25 -17.64 24.96
C ILE A 308 -3.10 -16.48 24.44
N SER A 309 -3.52 -16.56 23.18
CA SER A 309 -4.47 -15.61 22.59
C SER A 309 -5.91 -16.15 22.54
N ASP A 310 -6.88 -15.27 22.28
CA ASP A 310 -8.27 -15.68 22.07
C ASP A 310 -8.38 -16.68 20.90
N SER A 311 -9.34 -17.61 20.98
CA SER A 311 -9.52 -18.66 19.96
C SER A 311 -9.65 -18.09 18.53
N ILE A 312 -10.36 -16.97 18.37
CA ILE A 312 -10.55 -16.31 17.06
C ILE A 312 -9.23 -15.72 16.54
N GLN A 313 -8.41 -15.14 17.42
CA GLN A 313 -7.13 -14.52 17.07
C GLN A 313 -6.13 -15.56 16.56
N HIS A 314 -6.12 -16.75 17.16
CA HIS A 314 -5.35 -17.89 16.67
C HIS A 314 -5.77 -18.30 15.25
N HIS A 315 -7.07 -18.47 15.02
CA HIS A 315 -7.58 -18.81 13.69
C HIS A 315 -7.28 -17.73 12.65
N PHE A 316 -7.28 -16.45 13.05
CA PHE A 316 -6.84 -15.35 12.19
C PHE A 316 -5.36 -15.47 11.82
N TRP A 317 -4.47 -15.78 12.77
CA TRP A 317 -3.06 -16.01 12.46
C TRP A 317 -2.83 -17.27 11.63
N ASP A 318 -3.59 -18.34 11.85
CA ASP A 318 -3.55 -19.53 11.01
C ASP A 318 -3.96 -19.23 9.57
N ALA A 319 -4.98 -18.40 9.36
CA ALA A 319 -5.35 -17.96 8.02
C ALA A 319 -4.19 -17.22 7.34
N TRP A 320 -3.52 -16.30 8.04
CA TRP A 320 -2.34 -15.62 7.51
C TRP A 320 -1.16 -16.57 7.27
N ARG A 321 -0.88 -17.49 8.19
CA ARG A 321 0.22 -18.45 8.08
C ARG A 321 0.06 -19.38 6.90
N LEU A 322 -1.12 -19.99 6.77
CA LEU A 322 -1.44 -20.92 5.67
C LEU A 322 -1.50 -20.17 4.33
N ALA A 323 -2.04 -18.95 4.29
CA ALA A 323 -1.98 -18.11 3.10
C ALA A 323 -0.53 -17.79 2.68
N GLY A 324 0.36 -17.53 3.64
CA GLY A 324 1.79 -17.37 3.37
C GLY A 324 2.40 -18.58 2.67
N ILE A 325 2.06 -19.79 3.13
CA ILE A 325 2.53 -21.06 2.55
C ILE A 325 2.00 -21.21 1.12
N VAL A 326 0.71 -21.02 0.92
CA VAL A 326 0.07 -21.11 -0.40
C VAL A 326 0.70 -20.11 -1.37
N ASN A 327 0.83 -18.84 -0.97
CA ASN A 327 1.42 -17.79 -1.78
C ASN A 327 2.90 -18.09 -2.12
N ALA A 328 3.69 -18.55 -1.15
CA ALA A 328 5.09 -18.94 -1.37
C ALA A 328 5.21 -20.07 -2.40
N ARG A 329 4.40 -21.15 -2.24
CA ARG A 329 4.36 -22.29 -3.16
C ARG A 329 3.90 -21.87 -4.55
N ARG A 330 2.85 -21.07 -4.63
CA ARG A 330 2.35 -20.51 -5.90
C ARG A 330 3.45 -19.79 -6.65
N ARG A 331 4.16 -18.88 -5.99
CA ARG A 331 5.26 -18.12 -6.60
C ARG A 331 6.41 -19.00 -7.08
N ALA A 332 6.75 -20.06 -6.34
CA ALA A 332 7.71 -21.04 -6.82
C ALA A 332 7.23 -21.77 -8.08
N ARG A 333 5.93 -22.09 -8.19
CA ARG A 333 5.35 -22.66 -9.44
C ARG A 333 5.50 -21.68 -10.61
N PHE A 334 5.19 -20.40 -10.41
CA PHE A 334 5.39 -19.36 -11.42
C PHE A 334 6.85 -19.24 -11.89
N GLN A 335 7.79 -19.24 -10.94
CA GLN A 335 9.22 -19.12 -11.25
C GLN A 335 9.77 -20.36 -11.97
N ARG A 336 9.14 -21.53 -11.81
CA ARG A 336 9.55 -22.80 -12.44
C ARG A 336 8.96 -23.04 -13.84
N GLY A 337 8.11 -22.18 -14.37
CA GLY A 337 7.35 -22.44 -15.61
C GLY A 337 8.20 -22.93 -16.81
N PHE A 338 7.82 -24.09 -17.38
CA PHE A 338 8.39 -24.88 -18.50
C PHE A 338 9.41 -26.01 -18.18
N GLY A 339 9.56 -26.44 -16.93
CA GLY A 339 10.34 -27.65 -16.60
C GLY A 339 9.45 -28.85 -16.23
N SER A 340 9.61 -29.98 -16.94
CA SER A 340 8.89 -31.25 -16.76
C SER A 340 8.93 -31.75 -15.31
N LEU A 341 7.78 -31.77 -14.63
CA LEU A 341 7.58 -32.59 -13.42
C LEU A 341 7.19 -34.00 -13.84
N THR A 342 7.59 -35.00 -13.06
CA THR A 342 7.15 -36.39 -13.19
C THR A 342 5.76 -36.55 -12.56
N ASN A 343 4.86 -37.31 -13.19
CA ASN A 343 3.44 -37.43 -12.80
C ASN A 343 3.22 -37.80 -11.31
N GLU A 344 4.12 -38.57 -10.68
CA GLU A 344 3.99 -38.94 -9.26
C GLU A 344 4.24 -37.76 -8.31
N ASP A 345 5.26 -36.93 -8.58
CA ASP A 345 5.56 -35.73 -7.78
C ASP A 345 4.45 -34.67 -7.90
N GLU A 346 3.77 -34.60 -9.04
CA GLU A 346 2.62 -33.71 -9.21
C GLU A 346 1.45 -34.13 -8.31
N THR A 347 1.12 -35.43 -8.24
CA THR A 347 -0.03 -35.90 -7.45
C THR A 347 0.15 -35.70 -5.94
N VAL A 348 1.35 -35.94 -5.40
CA VAL A 348 1.65 -35.72 -3.98
C VAL A 348 1.64 -34.22 -3.66
N SER A 349 2.22 -33.39 -4.53
CA SER A 349 2.20 -31.93 -4.41
C SER A 349 0.78 -31.36 -4.43
N ILE A 350 -0.11 -31.90 -5.28
CA ILE A 350 -1.53 -31.51 -5.31
C ILE A 350 -2.22 -31.83 -3.99
N LEU A 351 -2.04 -33.05 -3.46
CA LEU A 351 -2.68 -33.46 -2.21
C LEU A 351 -2.18 -32.63 -1.01
N GLU A 352 -0.87 -32.38 -0.93
CA GLU A 352 -0.31 -31.50 0.11
C GLU A 352 -0.81 -30.06 0.01
N ASN A 353 -1.05 -29.55 -1.20
CA ASN A 353 -1.60 -28.21 -1.39
C ASN A 353 -3.08 -28.16 -1.00
N ASP A 354 -3.87 -29.18 -1.34
CA ASP A 354 -5.27 -29.26 -0.97
C ASP A 354 -5.48 -29.31 0.55
N VAL A 355 -4.60 -30.00 1.30
CA VAL A 355 -4.67 -30.03 2.77
C VAL A 355 -4.44 -28.64 3.36
N VAL A 356 -3.44 -27.91 2.87
CA VAL A 356 -3.15 -26.53 3.31
C VAL A 356 -4.30 -25.59 2.94
N LEU A 357 -4.85 -25.72 1.74
CA LEU A 357 -5.97 -24.91 1.26
C LEU A 357 -7.26 -25.18 2.06
N SER A 358 -7.56 -26.44 2.37
CA SER A 358 -8.69 -26.80 3.22
C SER A 358 -8.53 -26.27 4.65
N GLY A 359 -7.31 -26.31 5.21
CA GLY A 359 -7.02 -25.69 6.50
C GLY A 359 -7.19 -24.17 6.47
N LEU A 360 -6.73 -23.53 5.40
CA LEU A 360 -6.88 -22.08 5.19
C LEU A 360 -8.35 -21.68 5.06
N MET A 361 -9.13 -22.44 4.30
CA MET A 361 -10.58 -22.22 4.16
C MET A 361 -11.31 -22.39 5.49
N ALA A 362 -10.96 -23.40 6.29
CA ALA A 362 -11.53 -23.58 7.61
C ALA A 362 -11.20 -22.39 8.54
N ALA A 363 -9.97 -21.89 8.51
CA ALA A 363 -9.56 -20.72 9.28
C ALA A 363 -10.33 -19.45 8.86
N ILE A 364 -10.45 -19.20 7.55
CA ILE A 364 -11.24 -18.08 7.00
C ILE A 364 -12.71 -18.19 7.42
N GLN A 365 -13.33 -19.37 7.25
CA GLN A 365 -14.72 -19.59 7.63
C GLN A 365 -14.94 -19.34 9.13
N THR A 366 -14.03 -19.81 9.99
CA THR A 366 -14.13 -19.60 11.44
C THR A 366 -14.08 -18.12 11.79
N VAL A 367 -13.09 -17.37 11.29
CA VAL A 367 -12.98 -15.93 11.55
C VAL A 367 -14.21 -15.19 11.02
N TYR A 368 -14.67 -15.52 9.82
CA TYR A 368 -15.86 -14.94 9.22
C TYR A 368 -17.11 -15.20 10.07
N THR A 369 -17.39 -16.45 10.40
CA THR A 369 -18.58 -16.82 11.18
C THR A 369 -18.60 -16.12 12.55
N HIS A 370 -17.45 -16.06 13.22
CA HIS A 370 -17.34 -15.37 14.51
C HIS A 370 -17.50 -13.86 14.39
N SER A 371 -17.04 -13.24 13.30
CA SER A 371 -17.20 -11.80 13.07
C SER A 371 -18.67 -11.37 12.88
N GLN A 372 -19.53 -12.28 12.43
CA GLN A 372 -20.96 -12.02 12.26
C GLN A 372 -21.74 -12.06 13.59
N LEU A 373 -21.13 -12.55 14.68
CA LEU A 373 -21.80 -12.62 15.98
C LEU A 373 -21.92 -11.22 16.61
N PRO A 374 -23.09 -10.84 17.17
CA PRO A 374 -23.30 -9.50 17.76
C PRO A 374 -22.30 -9.13 18.85
N GLN A 375 -21.82 -10.12 19.59
CA GLN A 375 -20.84 -9.96 20.68
C GLN A 375 -19.46 -9.52 20.16
N ASN A 376 -19.17 -9.79 18.88
CA ASN A 376 -17.86 -9.59 18.25
C ASN A 376 -17.82 -8.37 17.32
N GLN A 377 -18.86 -7.53 17.29
CA GLN A 377 -18.89 -6.31 16.46
C GLN A 377 -17.72 -5.33 16.73
N GLY A 378 -17.05 -5.46 17.87
CA GLY A 378 -15.87 -4.69 18.22
C GLY A 378 -14.55 -5.23 17.66
N LEU A 379 -14.54 -6.46 17.13
CA LEU A 379 -13.37 -7.11 16.54
C LEU A 379 -13.26 -6.73 15.05
N LEU A 380 -12.11 -6.22 14.65
CA LEU A 380 -11.88 -5.72 13.28
C LEU A 380 -11.08 -6.72 12.42
N MET A 381 -10.85 -7.93 12.92
CA MET A 381 -10.05 -8.98 12.26
C MET A 381 -10.56 -9.38 10.89
N ILE A 382 -11.86 -9.24 10.62
CA ILE A 382 -12.43 -9.50 9.27
C ILE A 382 -11.72 -8.65 8.22
N ASN A 383 -11.35 -7.40 8.54
CA ASN A 383 -10.65 -6.52 7.61
C ASN A 383 -9.27 -7.06 7.21
N GLY A 384 -8.67 -7.92 8.04
CA GLY A 384 -7.36 -8.54 7.78
C GLY A 384 -7.45 -9.85 6.99
N LEU A 385 -8.65 -10.28 6.57
CA LEU A 385 -8.81 -11.46 5.74
C LEU A 385 -8.58 -11.20 4.24
N LEU A 386 -8.28 -9.96 3.82
CA LEU A 386 -8.04 -9.61 2.42
C LEU A 386 -6.89 -10.44 1.83
N PHE A 387 -5.74 -10.51 2.50
CA PHE A 387 -4.59 -11.28 2.02
C PHE A 387 -4.90 -12.79 1.92
N PRO A 388 -5.44 -13.45 2.97
CA PRO A 388 -5.91 -14.84 2.86
C PRO A 388 -6.92 -15.07 1.74
N LEU A 389 -7.92 -14.19 1.61
CA LEU A 389 -8.97 -14.30 0.59
C LEU A 389 -8.38 -14.22 -0.82
N VAL A 390 -7.56 -13.21 -1.09
CA VAL A 390 -6.86 -13.06 -2.38
C VAL A 390 -6.05 -14.30 -2.71
N THR A 391 -5.32 -14.83 -1.72
CA THR A 391 -4.43 -15.98 -1.92
C THR A 391 -5.23 -17.22 -2.33
N VAL A 392 -6.33 -17.54 -1.66
CA VAL A 392 -7.16 -18.71 -2.04
C VAL A 392 -7.91 -18.46 -3.35
N SER A 393 -8.40 -17.24 -3.58
CA SER A 393 -9.11 -16.90 -4.82
C SER A 393 -8.27 -17.10 -6.08
N LEU A 394 -6.94 -17.14 -5.96
CA LEU A 394 -6.02 -17.41 -7.07
C LEU A 394 -5.70 -18.90 -7.29
N GLU A 395 -6.23 -19.81 -6.44
CA GLU A 395 -6.11 -21.27 -6.59
C GLU A 395 -7.40 -21.82 -7.23
N ILE A 396 -7.59 -21.48 -8.51
CA ILE A 396 -8.80 -21.73 -9.29
C ILE A 396 -9.11 -23.23 -9.43
N SER A 397 -8.10 -24.07 -9.65
CA SER A 397 -8.26 -25.52 -9.79
C SER A 397 -8.75 -26.17 -8.49
N TYR A 398 -8.35 -25.64 -7.33
CA TYR A 398 -8.86 -26.08 -6.04
C TYR A 398 -10.33 -25.65 -5.89
N LEU A 399 -10.66 -24.38 -6.16
CA LEU A 399 -12.02 -23.87 -6.03
C LEU A 399 -13.03 -24.51 -6.98
N LYS A 400 -12.61 -24.91 -8.20
CA LYS A 400 -13.44 -25.68 -9.13
C LYS A 400 -13.78 -27.08 -8.61
N ARG A 401 -12.89 -27.70 -7.84
CA ARG A 401 -13.09 -29.02 -7.21
C ARG A 401 -13.88 -28.94 -5.91
N HIS A 402 -13.84 -27.79 -5.24
CA HIS A 402 -14.45 -27.54 -3.93
C HIS A 402 -15.47 -26.38 -3.99
N PRO A 403 -16.67 -26.60 -4.55
CA PRO A 403 -17.67 -25.55 -4.70
C PRO A 403 -18.16 -24.98 -3.36
N GLU A 404 -18.10 -25.75 -2.27
CA GLU A 404 -18.36 -25.29 -0.91
C GLU A 404 -17.37 -24.20 -0.48
N SER A 405 -16.08 -24.37 -0.77
CA SER A 405 -15.04 -23.39 -0.47
C SER A 405 -15.25 -22.11 -1.28
N LYS A 406 -15.65 -22.23 -2.54
CA LYS A 406 -15.99 -21.06 -3.38
C LYS A 406 -17.17 -20.27 -2.81
N ARG A 407 -18.23 -20.95 -2.33
CA ARG A 407 -19.38 -20.29 -1.69
C ARG A 407 -18.96 -19.52 -0.44
N THR A 408 -18.17 -20.13 0.44
CA THR A 408 -17.61 -19.44 1.61
C THR A 408 -16.86 -18.17 1.22
N LEU A 409 -16.01 -18.23 0.19
CA LEU A 409 -15.28 -17.04 -0.28
C LEU A 409 -16.22 -15.97 -0.82
N ASP A 410 -17.27 -16.36 -1.54
CA ASP A 410 -18.28 -15.45 -2.06
C ASP A 410 -19.07 -14.78 -0.93
N ASP A 411 -19.43 -15.51 0.13
CA ASP A 411 -20.08 -14.96 1.32
C ASP A 411 -19.18 -13.94 2.03
N VAL A 412 -17.90 -14.28 2.22
CA VAL A 412 -16.91 -13.37 2.82
C VAL A 412 -16.75 -12.12 1.95
N ARG A 413 -16.59 -12.28 0.64
CA ARG A 413 -16.49 -11.18 -0.33
C ARG A 413 -17.73 -10.29 -0.27
N GLN A 414 -18.93 -10.86 -0.27
CA GLN A 414 -20.18 -10.14 -0.18
C GLN A 414 -20.26 -9.28 1.10
N SER A 415 -19.74 -9.78 2.22
CA SER A 415 -19.65 -8.99 3.46
C SER A 415 -18.74 -7.76 3.32
N PHE A 416 -17.68 -7.82 2.51
CA PHE A 416 -16.88 -6.64 2.18
C PHE A 416 -17.64 -5.70 1.25
N GLU A 417 -18.35 -6.22 0.25
CA GLU A 417 -19.11 -5.44 -0.73
C GLU A 417 -20.28 -4.66 -0.10
N GLN A 418 -20.92 -5.24 0.91
CA GLN A 418 -21.97 -4.59 1.69
C GLN A 418 -21.39 -3.68 2.79
N GLY A 419 -20.09 -3.79 3.06
CA GLY A 419 -19.39 -3.07 4.11
C GLY A 419 -18.86 -1.70 3.66
N ARG A 420 -18.47 -0.88 4.65
CA ARG A 420 -17.80 0.42 4.41
C ARG A 420 -16.40 0.28 3.82
N THR A 421 -15.86 -0.94 3.76
CA THR A 421 -14.57 -1.28 3.17
C THR A 421 -14.65 -1.56 1.67
N PHE A 422 -15.84 -1.70 1.07
CA PHE A 422 -15.98 -2.00 -0.36
C PHE A 422 -15.21 -1.04 -1.28
N PRO A 423 -15.23 0.29 -1.09
CA PRO A 423 -14.45 1.19 -1.93
C PRO A 423 -12.93 0.93 -1.88
N LEU A 424 -12.47 0.27 -0.80
CA LEU A 424 -11.08 -0.14 -0.57
C LEU A 424 -10.78 -1.59 -1.03
N SER A 425 -11.76 -2.34 -1.53
CA SER A 425 -11.55 -3.69 -2.06
C SER A 425 -12.04 -3.88 -3.49
N LYS A 426 -12.78 -2.90 -4.05
CA LYS A 426 -13.42 -2.98 -5.37
C LYS A 426 -12.44 -3.34 -6.50
N VAL A 427 -11.30 -2.66 -6.58
CA VAL A 427 -10.30 -2.93 -7.65
C VAL A 427 -9.68 -4.31 -7.49
N MET A 428 -9.42 -4.71 -6.24
CA MET A 428 -8.91 -6.04 -5.93
C MET A 428 -9.91 -7.13 -6.36
N PHE A 429 -11.19 -6.96 -6.08
CA PHE A 429 -12.24 -7.88 -6.50
C PHE A 429 -12.39 -7.96 -8.02
N GLN A 430 -12.24 -6.85 -8.74
CA GLN A 430 -12.18 -6.87 -10.21
C GLN A 430 -10.99 -7.69 -10.75
N LEU A 431 -9.82 -7.59 -10.10
CA LEU A 431 -8.66 -8.41 -10.47
C LEU A 431 -8.91 -9.91 -10.18
N LEU A 432 -9.63 -10.24 -9.11
CA LEU A 432 -10.02 -11.62 -8.81
C LEU A 432 -11.06 -12.15 -9.79
N ASP A 433 -11.98 -11.31 -10.27
CA ASP A 433 -12.92 -11.68 -11.33
C ASP A 433 -12.18 -12.00 -12.64
N GLU A 434 -11.19 -11.18 -13.02
CA GLU A 434 -10.32 -11.46 -14.16
C GLU A 434 -9.53 -12.76 -14.00
N ALA A 435 -9.01 -13.04 -12.80
CA ALA A 435 -8.33 -14.31 -12.50
C ALA A 435 -9.28 -15.51 -12.65
N TRP A 436 -10.53 -15.36 -12.21
CA TRP A 436 -11.55 -16.41 -12.33
C TRP A 436 -11.95 -16.66 -13.79
N GLU A 437 -12.06 -15.60 -14.59
CA GLU A 437 -12.34 -15.67 -16.03
C GLU A 437 -11.19 -16.32 -16.82
N ASP A 438 -9.94 -15.98 -16.49
CA ASP A 438 -8.74 -16.64 -17.05
C ASP A 438 -8.72 -18.14 -16.72
N GLY A 439 -9.14 -18.48 -15.50
CA GLY A 439 -9.39 -19.86 -15.10
C GLY A 439 -8.13 -20.66 -14.74
N SER A 440 -6.94 -20.04 -14.77
CA SER A 440 -5.64 -20.63 -14.46
C SER A 440 -5.17 -20.31 -13.04
N ASP A 441 -4.52 -21.28 -12.40
CA ASP A 441 -3.80 -21.04 -11.12
C ASP A 441 -2.58 -20.12 -11.32
N CYS A 442 -2.16 -19.94 -12.59
CA CYS A 442 -1.02 -19.14 -12.99
C CYS A 442 -1.40 -17.72 -13.45
N PHE A 443 -2.54 -17.17 -13.04
CA PHE A 443 -2.87 -15.77 -13.33
C PHE A 443 -1.92 -14.79 -12.61
N ASP A 444 -1.16 -13.98 -13.35
CA ASP A 444 -0.26 -12.97 -12.78
C ASP A 444 -1.04 -11.70 -12.38
N MET A 445 -1.65 -11.76 -11.20
CA MET A 445 -2.42 -10.65 -10.63
C MET A 445 -1.56 -9.39 -10.38
N ASP A 446 -0.26 -9.56 -10.13
CA ASP A 446 0.69 -8.47 -9.98
C ASP A 446 0.88 -7.71 -11.30
N HIS A 447 1.01 -8.44 -12.41
CA HIS A 447 1.07 -7.86 -13.74
C HIS A 447 -0.25 -7.19 -14.13
N ALA A 448 -1.39 -7.84 -13.85
CA ALA A 448 -2.71 -7.28 -14.11
C ALA A 448 -2.92 -5.93 -13.38
N ALA A 449 -2.52 -5.85 -12.10
CA ALA A 449 -2.53 -4.61 -11.33
C ALA A 449 -1.65 -3.52 -11.97
N ARG A 450 -0.41 -3.85 -12.38
CA ARG A 450 0.47 -2.90 -13.09
C ARG A 450 -0.13 -2.39 -14.41
N CYS A 451 -0.77 -3.26 -15.18
CA CYS A 451 -1.42 -2.91 -16.45
C CYS A 451 -2.58 -1.94 -16.27
N LYS A 452 -3.28 -2.00 -15.12
CA LYS A 452 -4.31 -1.03 -14.73
C LYS A 452 -3.74 0.23 -14.07
N GLY A 453 -2.41 0.31 -13.89
CA GLY A 453 -1.72 1.41 -13.22
C GLY A 453 -1.99 1.47 -11.71
N VAL A 454 -2.47 0.39 -11.11
CA VAL A 454 -2.85 0.36 -9.68
C VAL A 454 -1.80 -0.36 -8.85
N GLU A 455 -1.61 0.14 -7.63
CA GLU A 455 -0.76 -0.47 -6.61
C GLU A 455 -1.60 -0.64 -5.35
N LEU A 456 -1.72 -1.88 -4.84
CA LEU A 456 -2.70 -2.23 -3.81
C LEU A 456 -2.03 -3.00 -2.67
N ALA A 457 -2.10 -2.48 -1.44
CA ALA A 457 -1.78 -3.27 -0.26
C ALA A 457 -2.95 -4.22 0.05
N ILE A 458 -2.69 -5.52 0.16
CA ILE A 458 -3.71 -6.56 0.41
C ILE A 458 -3.80 -6.96 1.89
N MET A 459 -3.28 -6.14 2.79
CA MET A 459 -3.18 -6.45 4.22
C MET A 459 -4.39 -6.03 4.99
#